data_AF-A0AAU8C3I6-F1
#
_entry.id   AF-A0AAU8C3I6-F1
#
_cell.length_a   1.000
_cell.length_b   1.000
_cell.length_c   1.000
_cell.angle_alpha   90.00
_cell.angle_beta   90.00
_cell.angle_gamma   90.00
#
_symmetry.space_group_name_H-M   'P 1'
#
loop_
_entity.id
_entity.type
_entity.pdbx_description
1 polymer ?
#
loop_
_entity_poly.entity_id
_entity_poly.type
_entity_poly.pdbx_seq_one_letter_code
_entity_poly.pdbx_strand_id
1 'polypeptide(L)'
;MTDTSPVLALPYIQPSQAQKHVTHNEALRLLDAIVQLSVLSFTETTPPATAGEGDRYLVASNAGGDWAGHDHAVAVFVDGAWQFIAPMPGWVASVAPGQTQVVYDGARWAVPALQDVPRLGVGATPDAYNRLVVASDAVLFNNAGAGHQVKINKAAEGDTASLLFQTAFGGRAEMGTSGSDDFAIKVSADGANWAEALRIEAASGRVTAPVSGWREQLTAPRVYYVDPLQGGDGQSGRGTGAAAFASLGRAMEEVVRLDSAGHAVTVQLADGSYDLGASPVAVSAALGGGLVELVGNTGDPDAVTMTATGSVIELVSGRLSLRGMRIETSGADPAIRVLPEAVLEVDEVVFGAAGGHLDIVGGRVEGAGSYVIDGDAAYHLRLSQGAVLARGMQTVTLANTPDFATAFVTCEMAGQADFSGHGFTGTATGKRFDVSSNAVVQSGGTVLPGDIAGTTHSGGLYL
;
A
#
# COMPACT_ATOMS: atom_id res chain seq x y z
N MET A 1 -0.59 -79.51 -30.73
CA MET A 1 0.42 -78.47 -30.48
C MET A 1 0.38 -77.54 -31.66
N THR A 2 0.28 -76.24 -31.40
CA THR A 2 0.42 -75.21 -32.44
C THR A 2 1.89 -75.13 -32.87
N ASP A 3 2.14 -74.80 -34.14
CA ASP A 3 3.50 -74.63 -34.68
C ASP A 3 4.07 -73.24 -34.39
N THR A 4 3.30 -72.40 -33.72
CA THR A 4 3.64 -71.01 -33.39
C THR A 4 3.26 -70.67 -31.95
N SER A 5 3.96 -69.69 -31.39
CA SER A 5 3.64 -69.10 -30.09
C SER A 5 2.34 -68.29 -30.12
N PRO A 6 1.65 -68.15 -28.97
CA PRO A 6 0.30 -67.58 -28.92
C PRO A 6 0.23 -66.05 -29.07
N VAL A 7 1.28 -65.30 -28.72
CA VAL A 7 1.22 -63.83 -28.68
C VAL A 7 1.74 -63.20 -29.98
N LEU A 8 2.95 -63.56 -30.40
CA LEU A 8 3.67 -62.98 -31.54
C LEU A 8 3.75 -63.92 -32.74
N ALA A 9 3.12 -65.09 -32.67
CA ALA A 9 3.16 -66.12 -33.72
C ALA A 9 4.58 -66.55 -34.13
N LEU A 10 5.50 -66.64 -33.15
CA LEU A 10 6.88 -67.07 -33.37
C LEU A 10 6.89 -68.57 -33.72
N PRO A 11 7.55 -68.98 -34.82
CA PRO A 11 7.57 -70.37 -35.24
C PRO A 11 8.39 -71.24 -34.29
N TYR A 12 7.80 -72.35 -33.85
CA TYR A 12 8.47 -73.36 -33.04
C TYR A 12 9.25 -74.35 -33.91
N ILE A 13 10.36 -74.86 -33.37
CA ILE A 13 11.08 -75.98 -33.95
C ILE A 13 10.25 -77.24 -33.74
N GLN A 14 10.01 -78.00 -34.82
CA GLN A 14 9.27 -79.26 -34.78
C GLN A 14 9.96 -80.33 -33.93
N PRO A 15 9.23 -81.32 -33.39
CA PRO A 15 9.80 -82.45 -32.68
C PRO A 15 10.83 -83.24 -33.52
N SER A 16 11.60 -84.12 -32.86
CA SER A 16 12.63 -84.99 -33.48
C SER A 16 13.87 -84.28 -34.05
N GLN A 17 14.13 -83.03 -33.66
CA GLN A 17 15.35 -82.28 -33.98
C GLN A 17 16.45 -82.44 -32.91
N ALA A 18 16.82 -83.69 -32.59
CA ALA A 18 17.84 -84.01 -31.57
C ALA A 18 17.65 -83.29 -30.22
N GLN A 19 16.40 -83.19 -29.74
CA GLN A 19 16.00 -82.50 -28.49
C GLN A 19 16.27 -80.98 -28.43
N LYS A 20 16.78 -80.34 -29.50
CA LYS A 20 16.98 -78.87 -29.55
C LYS A 20 15.68 -78.07 -29.45
N HIS A 21 14.59 -78.63 -29.96
CA HIS A 21 13.25 -78.05 -29.90
C HIS A 21 12.77 -77.79 -28.46
N VAL A 22 13.27 -78.53 -27.47
CA VAL A 22 12.84 -78.37 -26.06
C VAL A 22 13.30 -77.01 -25.52
N THR A 23 14.61 -76.81 -25.40
CA THR A 23 15.18 -75.59 -24.80
C THR A 23 14.98 -74.36 -25.67
N HIS A 24 14.98 -74.51 -27.00
CA HIS A 24 14.76 -73.37 -27.89
C HIS A 24 13.31 -72.88 -27.87
N ASN A 25 12.32 -73.78 -27.94
CA ASN A 25 10.92 -73.36 -27.90
C ASN A 25 10.54 -72.82 -26.52
N GLU A 26 11.19 -73.28 -25.44
CA GLU A 26 11.05 -72.67 -24.11
C GLU A 26 11.57 -71.22 -24.09
N ALA A 27 12.74 -70.95 -24.68
CA ALA A 27 13.23 -69.58 -24.84
C ALA A 27 12.30 -68.72 -25.71
N LEU A 28 11.74 -69.28 -26.78
CA LEU A 28 10.76 -68.58 -27.62
C LEU A 28 9.46 -68.28 -26.87
N ARG A 29 8.97 -69.19 -26.00
CA ARG A 29 7.80 -68.93 -25.14
C ARG A 29 8.06 -67.77 -24.18
N LEU A 30 9.24 -67.72 -23.57
CA LEU A 30 9.63 -66.61 -22.71
C LEU A 30 9.65 -65.28 -23.48
N LEU A 31 10.30 -65.26 -24.66
CA LEU A 31 10.37 -64.07 -25.52
C LEU A 31 8.98 -63.62 -26.01
N ASP A 32 8.12 -64.57 -26.38
CA ASP A 32 6.74 -64.30 -26.82
C ASP A 32 5.93 -63.55 -25.77
N ALA A 33 6.13 -63.87 -24.50
CA ALA A 33 5.43 -63.22 -23.40
C ALA A 33 5.95 -61.80 -23.10
N ILE A 34 7.27 -61.59 -23.14
CA ILE A 34 7.92 -60.35 -22.64
C ILE A 34 8.31 -59.34 -23.73
N VAL A 35 8.46 -59.75 -24.98
CA VAL A 35 8.80 -58.82 -26.07
C VAL A 35 7.58 -57.95 -26.40
N GLN A 36 7.80 -56.63 -26.46
CA GLN A 36 6.73 -55.64 -26.58
C GLN A 36 5.61 -55.90 -25.56
N LEU A 37 6.00 -56.09 -24.29
CA LEU A 37 5.12 -56.49 -23.20
C LEU A 37 3.86 -55.62 -23.12
N SER A 38 2.75 -56.19 -23.59
CA SER A 38 1.43 -55.57 -23.60
C SER A 38 0.51 -56.43 -22.75
N VAL A 39 -0.06 -55.83 -21.71
CA VAL A 39 -0.82 -56.52 -20.67
C VAL A 39 -2.23 -55.94 -20.57
N LEU A 40 -3.16 -56.74 -20.09
CA LEU A 40 -4.56 -56.36 -19.92
C LEU A 40 -4.81 -55.61 -18.61
N SER A 41 -4.04 -55.92 -17.57
CA SER A 41 -4.12 -55.21 -16.28
C SER A 41 -2.83 -55.38 -15.48
N PHE A 42 -2.65 -54.49 -14.50
CA PHE A 42 -1.59 -54.55 -13.49
C PHE A 42 -2.10 -54.42 -12.05
N THR A 43 -3.43 -54.43 -11.87
CA THR A 43 -4.09 -54.24 -10.57
C THR A 43 -4.85 -55.47 -10.08
N GLU A 44 -4.98 -56.50 -10.91
CA GLU A 44 -5.71 -57.73 -10.56
C GLU A 44 -4.89 -58.60 -9.60
N THR A 45 -5.56 -59.11 -8.56
CA THR A 45 -4.96 -60.03 -7.56
C THR A 45 -5.37 -61.49 -7.80
N THR A 46 -6.35 -61.75 -8.66
CA THR A 46 -6.80 -63.10 -9.02
C THR A 46 -7.01 -63.19 -10.53
N PRO A 47 -6.80 -64.37 -11.14
CA PRO A 47 -7.03 -64.53 -12.57
C PRO A 47 -8.47 -64.22 -12.97
N PRO A 48 -8.70 -63.70 -14.19
CA PRO A 48 -10.05 -63.55 -14.74
C PRO A 48 -10.74 -64.92 -14.86
N ALA A 49 -12.07 -64.93 -14.69
CA ALA A 49 -12.87 -66.16 -14.79
C ALA A 49 -12.78 -66.83 -16.18
N THR A 50 -12.47 -66.05 -17.21
CA THR A 50 -12.22 -66.52 -18.59
C THR A 50 -10.98 -65.81 -19.13
N ALA A 51 -9.89 -66.55 -19.33
CA ALA A 51 -8.68 -66.07 -19.98
C ALA A 51 -8.59 -66.61 -21.41
N GLY A 52 -8.22 -65.75 -22.35
CA GLY A 52 -7.88 -66.11 -23.72
C GLY A 52 -6.43 -66.56 -23.84
N GLU A 53 -6.15 -67.39 -24.84
CA GLU A 53 -4.78 -67.79 -25.18
C GLU A 53 -3.93 -66.55 -25.52
N GLY A 54 -2.78 -66.39 -24.85
CA GLY A 54 -1.90 -65.24 -25.00
C GLY A 54 -2.26 -64.02 -24.15
N ASP A 55 -3.34 -64.09 -23.34
CA ASP A 55 -3.67 -63.03 -22.39
C ASP A 55 -2.54 -62.85 -21.38
N ARG A 56 -2.17 -61.60 -21.12
CA ARG A 56 -1.07 -61.24 -20.22
C ARG A 56 -1.51 -60.26 -19.15
N TYR A 57 -1.07 -60.50 -17.93
CA TYR A 57 -1.35 -59.68 -16.76
C TYR A 57 -0.08 -59.44 -15.96
N LEU A 58 -0.03 -58.33 -15.25
CA LEU A 58 0.96 -58.12 -14.19
C LEU A 58 0.26 -58.38 -12.87
N VAL A 59 0.67 -59.43 -12.18
CA VAL A 59 0.01 -59.88 -10.95
C VAL A 59 0.21 -58.83 -9.86
N ALA A 60 -0.87 -58.35 -9.23
CA ALA A 60 -0.77 -57.42 -8.11
C ALA A 60 -0.34 -58.13 -6.81
N SER A 61 -0.01 -57.37 -5.77
CA SER A 61 0.34 -57.95 -4.46
C SER A 61 -0.82 -58.73 -3.83
N ASN A 62 -0.51 -59.75 -3.05
CA ASN A 62 -1.48 -60.65 -2.42
C ASN A 62 -2.26 -61.48 -3.44
N ALA A 63 -1.55 -62.09 -4.39
CA ALA A 63 -2.15 -62.90 -5.43
C ALA A 63 -2.90 -64.11 -4.85
N GLY A 64 -4.05 -64.43 -5.43
CA GLY A 64 -4.91 -65.55 -5.06
C GLY A 64 -5.34 -66.40 -6.25
N GLY A 65 -6.06 -67.49 -5.98
CA GLY A 65 -6.44 -68.46 -7.01
C GLY A 65 -5.22 -69.07 -7.68
N ASP A 66 -5.27 -69.26 -9.00
CA ASP A 66 -4.14 -69.81 -9.76
C ASP A 66 -2.90 -68.89 -9.77
N TRP A 67 -3.03 -67.63 -9.34
CA TRP A 67 -1.91 -66.70 -9.23
C TRP A 67 -1.25 -66.69 -7.86
N ALA A 68 -1.74 -67.49 -6.89
CA ALA A 68 -1.21 -67.51 -5.53
C ALA A 68 0.31 -67.79 -5.49
N GLY A 69 1.07 -66.90 -4.84
CA GLY A 69 2.53 -67.00 -4.73
C GLY A 69 3.31 -66.36 -5.90
N HIS A 70 2.63 -65.77 -6.88
CA HIS A 70 3.23 -65.14 -8.05
C HIS A 70 3.04 -63.62 -8.11
N ASP A 71 3.01 -62.96 -6.96
CA ASP A 71 2.97 -61.51 -6.84
C ASP A 71 4.00 -60.85 -7.77
N HIS A 72 3.56 -59.83 -8.50
CA HIS A 72 4.38 -59.02 -9.42
C HIS A 72 4.93 -59.72 -10.66
N ALA A 73 4.68 -61.03 -10.83
CA ALA A 73 5.06 -61.74 -12.03
C ALA A 73 4.27 -61.25 -13.25
N VAL A 74 4.86 -61.41 -14.43
CA VAL A 74 4.12 -61.40 -15.69
C VAL A 74 3.42 -62.75 -15.81
N ALA A 75 2.11 -62.77 -15.69
CA ALA A 75 1.28 -63.95 -15.92
C ALA A 75 0.84 -63.99 -17.38
N VAL A 76 1.07 -65.11 -18.08
CA VAL A 76 0.60 -65.35 -19.45
C VAL A 76 -0.22 -66.63 -19.50
N PHE A 77 -1.39 -66.59 -20.11
CA PHE A 77 -2.25 -67.77 -20.27
C PHE A 77 -1.87 -68.52 -21.55
N VAL A 78 -1.36 -69.74 -21.41
CA VAL A 78 -0.87 -70.57 -22.54
C VAL A 78 -1.27 -72.02 -22.33
N ASP A 79 -1.76 -72.67 -23.39
CA ASP A 79 -2.16 -74.09 -23.39
C ASP A 79 -3.15 -74.44 -22.25
N GLY A 80 -4.01 -73.48 -21.87
CA GLY A 80 -5.01 -73.65 -20.81
C GLY A 80 -4.49 -73.49 -19.37
N ALA A 81 -3.26 -73.00 -19.17
CA ALA A 81 -2.67 -72.76 -17.85
C ALA A 81 -1.93 -71.42 -17.77
N TRP A 82 -1.76 -70.90 -16.55
CA TRP A 82 -0.94 -69.70 -16.30
C TRP A 82 0.54 -70.05 -16.21
N GLN A 83 1.36 -69.34 -16.97
CA GLN A 83 2.81 -69.32 -16.84
C GLN A 83 3.25 -67.98 -16.25
N PHE A 84 4.24 -68.01 -15.36
CA PHE A 84 4.69 -66.84 -14.62
C PHE A 84 6.16 -66.54 -14.91
N ILE A 85 6.44 -65.26 -15.20
CA ILE A 85 7.78 -64.78 -15.49
C ILE A 85 8.11 -63.69 -14.48
N ALA A 86 9.19 -63.86 -13.73
CA ALA A 86 9.67 -62.86 -12.79
C ALA A 86 10.28 -61.67 -13.56
N PRO A 87 9.78 -60.44 -13.36
CA PRO A 87 10.36 -59.26 -14.02
C PRO A 87 11.69 -58.84 -13.39
N MET A 88 12.49 -58.09 -14.15
CA MET A 88 13.68 -57.42 -13.62
C MET A 88 13.42 -55.91 -13.49
N PRO A 89 14.08 -55.22 -12.54
CA PRO A 89 13.96 -53.77 -12.40
C PRO A 89 14.20 -53.06 -13.74
N GLY A 90 13.32 -52.13 -14.10
CA GLY A 90 13.36 -51.38 -15.35
C GLY A 90 12.61 -52.01 -16.52
N TRP A 91 12.00 -53.20 -16.36
CA TRP A 91 11.06 -53.72 -17.36
C TRP A 91 9.88 -52.76 -17.53
N VAL A 92 9.44 -52.57 -18.78
CA VAL A 92 8.35 -51.67 -19.15
C VAL A 92 7.22 -52.50 -19.77
N ALA A 93 5.99 -52.27 -19.32
CA ALA A 93 4.80 -52.84 -19.91
C ALA A 93 3.82 -51.75 -20.34
N SER A 94 3.14 -51.95 -21.47
CA SER A 94 2.01 -51.13 -21.88
C SER A 94 0.71 -51.80 -21.45
N VAL A 95 -0.15 -51.08 -20.75
CA VAL A 95 -1.47 -51.57 -20.32
C VAL A 95 -2.50 -51.22 -21.39
N ALA A 96 -3.01 -52.22 -22.09
CA ALA A 96 -4.02 -52.07 -23.12
C ALA A 96 -5.43 -51.99 -22.52
N PRO A 97 -6.37 -51.21 -23.12
CA PRO A 97 -6.19 -50.33 -24.27
C PRO A 97 -5.61 -48.94 -23.92
N GLY A 98 -5.43 -48.63 -22.64
CA GLY A 98 -5.21 -47.26 -22.12
C GLY A 98 -3.83 -46.62 -22.33
N GLN A 99 -2.95 -47.20 -23.16
CA GLN A 99 -1.56 -46.75 -23.42
C GLN A 99 -0.76 -46.38 -22.15
N THR A 100 -1.17 -46.88 -20.98
CA THR A 100 -0.50 -46.55 -19.72
C THR A 100 0.78 -47.36 -19.64
N GLN A 101 1.92 -46.68 -19.48
CA GLN A 101 3.18 -47.36 -19.26
C GLN A 101 3.41 -47.56 -17.77
N VAL A 102 3.71 -48.81 -17.40
CA VAL A 102 4.14 -49.17 -16.06
C VAL A 102 5.55 -49.73 -16.11
N VAL A 103 6.34 -49.41 -15.08
CA VAL A 103 7.72 -49.87 -14.92
C VAL A 103 7.80 -50.72 -13.68
N TYR A 104 8.51 -51.85 -13.76
CA TYR A 104 8.85 -52.64 -12.57
C TYR A 104 9.99 -51.95 -11.82
N ASP A 105 9.73 -51.45 -10.62
CA ASP A 105 10.69 -50.69 -9.80
C ASP A 105 11.66 -51.58 -8.98
N GLY A 106 11.50 -52.90 -9.10
CA GLY A 106 12.21 -53.90 -8.31
C GLY A 106 11.40 -54.49 -7.16
N ALA A 107 10.26 -53.89 -6.82
CA ALA A 107 9.31 -54.39 -5.84
C ALA A 107 7.90 -54.57 -6.43
N ARG A 108 7.46 -53.69 -7.34
CA ARG A 108 6.13 -53.72 -7.95
C ARG A 108 6.11 -53.05 -9.32
N TRP A 109 5.02 -53.24 -10.05
CA TRP A 109 4.70 -52.46 -11.25
C TRP A 109 4.00 -51.16 -10.86
N ALA A 110 4.48 -50.03 -11.38
CA ALA A 110 3.92 -48.72 -11.08
C ALA A 110 3.99 -47.79 -12.29
N VAL A 111 3.06 -46.84 -12.36
CA VAL A 111 3.19 -45.68 -13.27
C VAL A 111 4.32 -44.80 -12.72
N PRO A 112 5.33 -44.44 -13.54
CA PRO A 112 6.40 -43.55 -13.10
C PRO A 112 5.85 -42.22 -12.57
N ALA A 113 6.26 -41.82 -11.37
CA ALA A 113 5.90 -40.52 -10.81
C ALA A 113 6.62 -39.38 -11.55
N LEU A 114 5.96 -38.23 -11.68
CA LEU A 114 6.59 -37.00 -12.18
C LEU A 114 7.33 -36.27 -11.04
N GLN A 115 8.28 -36.96 -10.41
CA GLN A 115 9.13 -36.42 -9.36
C GLN A 115 10.52 -36.11 -9.93
N ASP A 116 11.13 -34.99 -9.53
CA ASP A 116 12.48 -34.57 -9.91
C ASP A 116 12.73 -34.52 -11.44
N VAL A 117 11.68 -34.18 -12.20
CA VAL A 117 11.76 -33.99 -13.65
C VAL A 117 12.71 -32.84 -13.97
N PRO A 118 13.87 -33.07 -14.63
CA PRO A 118 14.89 -32.03 -14.79
C PRO A 118 14.41 -30.83 -15.61
N ARG A 119 13.56 -31.08 -16.62
CA ARG A 119 12.93 -30.08 -17.48
C ARG A 119 11.59 -30.59 -18.04
N LEU A 120 10.60 -29.72 -18.16
CA LEU A 120 9.29 -30.02 -18.70
C LEU A 120 8.86 -28.94 -19.70
N GLY A 121 8.52 -29.35 -20.92
CA GLY A 121 8.08 -28.46 -22.00
C GLY A 121 6.71 -28.85 -22.55
N VAL A 122 5.83 -27.87 -22.70
CA VAL A 122 4.55 -28.01 -23.42
C VAL A 122 4.59 -27.07 -24.61
N GLY A 123 4.63 -27.60 -25.83
CA GLY A 123 4.70 -26.80 -27.06
C GLY A 123 6.03 -26.07 -27.32
N ALA A 124 7.02 -26.19 -26.43
CA ALA A 124 8.35 -25.60 -26.56
C ALA A 124 9.44 -26.42 -25.85
N THR A 125 10.70 -26.19 -26.21
CA THR A 125 11.86 -26.85 -25.60
C THR A 125 12.36 -26.06 -24.38
N PRO A 126 12.38 -26.64 -23.17
CA PRO A 126 12.88 -25.99 -21.96
C PRO A 126 14.42 -25.89 -21.95
N ASP A 127 14.94 -24.83 -21.35
CA ASP A 127 16.36 -24.57 -21.23
C ASP A 127 16.87 -24.73 -19.77
N ALA A 128 18.13 -24.38 -19.50
CA ALA A 128 18.71 -24.53 -18.16
C ALA A 128 18.15 -23.52 -17.13
N TYR A 129 17.64 -22.39 -17.62
CA TYR A 129 17.03 -21.29 -16.88
C TYR A 129 15.51 -21.49 -16.78
N ASN A 130 14.83 -21.63 -17.91
CA ASN A 130 13.40 -21.93 -18.02
C ASN A 130 13.16 -23.44 -18.00
N ARG A 131 13.29 -24.06 -16.82
CA ARG A 131 13.14 -25.52 -16.66
C ARG A 131 11.71 -26.01 -16.87
N LEU A 132 10.72 -25.15 -16.65
CA LEU A 132 9.34 -25.33 -17.07
C LEU A 132 9.03 -24.29 -18.15
N VAL A 133 8.62 -24.73 -19.34
CA VAL A 133 8.18 -23.82 -20.42
C VAL A 133 6.84 -24.28 -20.98
N VAL A 134 5.96 -23.31 -21.24
CA VAL A 134 4.67 -23.56 -21.87
C VAL A 134 4.48 -22.55 -23.01
N ALA A 135 4.37 -23.07 -24.23
CA ALA A 135 4.00 -22.32 -25.42
C ALA A 135 2.64 -22.86 -25.91
N SER A 136 1.58 -22.30 -25.36
CA SER A 136 0.18 -22.61 -25.67
C SER A 136 -0.67 -21.35 -25.56
N ASP A 137 -1.91 -21.40 -26.04
CA ASP A 137 -2.85 -20.27 -25.95
C ASP A 137 -3.21 -19.92 -24.50
N ALA A 138 -3.17 -20.90 -23.57
CA ALA A 138 -3.47 -20.69 -22.16
C ALA A 138 -2.77 -21.70 -21.24
N VAL A 139 -2.59 -21.30 -19.98
CA VAL A 139 -2.22 -22.15 -18.84
C VAL A 139 -3.30 -22.02 -17.77
N LEU A 140 -4.03 -23.10 -17.48
CA LEU A 140 -5.06 -23.12 -16.45
C LEU A 140 -4.54 -23.84 -15.20
N PHE A 141 -4.43 -23.11 -14.09
CA PHE A 141 -4.24 -23.68 -12.77
C PHE A 141 -5.58 -23.75 -12.04
N ASN A 142 -6.13 -24.96 -11.89
CA ASN A 142 -7.44 -25.18 -11.27
C ASN A 142 -7.32 -25.63 -9.80
N ASN A 143 -8.39 -25.45 -9.03
CA ASN A 143 -8.48 -25.90 -7.64
C ASN A 143 -9.02 -27.34 -7.54
N ALA A 144 -8.67 -28.03 -6.46
CA ALA A 144 -9.23 -29.34 -6.09
C ALA A 144 -10.29 -29.24 -4.97
N GLY A 145 -10.87 -28.04 -4.74
CA GLY A 145 -11.77 -27.76 -3.64
C GLY A 145 -11.49 -26.41 -2.96
N ALA A 146 -11.23 -26.43 -1.66
CA ALA A 146 -11.23 -25.25 -0.78
C ALA A 146 -10.23 -24.12 -1.10
N GLY A 147 -9.28 -24.32 -2.02
CA GLY A 147 -8.34 -23.27 -2.42
C GLY A 147 -7.32 -23.70 -3.48
N HIS A 148 -6.61 -22.72 -4.03
CA HIS A 148 -5.47 -22.89 -4.93
C HIS A 148 -4.46 -21.76 -4.67
N GLN A 149 -3.17 -22.08 -4.57
CA GLN A 149 -2.12 -21.11 -4.27
C GLN A 149 -0.94 -21.31 -5.21
N VAL A 150 -0.44 -20.21 -5.78
CA VAL A 150 0.86 -20.15 -6.44
C VAL A 150 1.82 -19.47 -5.47
N LYS A 151 2.84 -20.20 -5.02
CA LYS A 151 3.86 -19.69 -4.11
C LYS A 151 5.12 -19.37 -4.89
N ILE A 152 5.54 -18.10 -4.88
CA ILE A 152 6.77 -17.62 -5.51
C ILE A 152 7.69 -17.21 -4.36
N ASN A 153 8.80 -17.92 -4.20
CA ASN A 153 9.73 -17.72 -3.09
C ASN A 153 11.07 -17.17 -3.59
N LYS A 154 11.65 -16.23 -2.84
CA LYS A 154 13.00 -15.71 -3.05
C LYS A 154 13.94 -16.12 -1.90
N ALA A 155 15.24 -16.17 -2.12
CA ALA A 155 16.19 -16.71 -1.14
C ALA A 155 16.65 -15.67 -0.10
N ALA A 156 16.76 -14.41 -0.52
CA ALA A 156 17.09 -13.27 0.32
C ALA A 156 16.17 -12.06 0.03
N GLU A 157 16.19 -11.07 0.92
CA GLU A 157 15.40 -9.84 0.77
C GLU A 157 15.70 -9.10 -0.54
N GLY A 158 16.99 -9.02 -0.93
CA GLY A 158 17.42 -8.35 -2.17
C GLY A 158 17.13 -9.11 -3.47
N ASP A 159 16.59 -10.32 -3.39
CA ASP A 159 16.25 -11.12 -4.57
C ASP A 159 14.89 -10.72 -5.16
N THR A 160 14.50 -11.36 -6.27
CA THR A 160 13.24 -11.09 -6.97
C THR A 160 12.31 -12.30 -6.92
N ALA A 161 11.09 -12.08 -6.44
CA ALA A 161 9.95 -12.98 -6.58
C ALA A 161 8.79 -12.20 -7.22
N SER A 162 8.53 -12.43 -8.50
CA SER A 162 7.58 -11.63 -9.26
C SER A 162 6.92 -12.37 -10.42
N LEU A 163 5.87 -11.74 -10.96
CA LEU A 163 5.27 -12.07 -12.24
C LEU A 163 5.66 -10.99 -13.25
N LEU A 164 6.39 -11.39 -14.30
CA LEU A 164 6.87 -10.50 -15.36
C LEU A 164 6.03 -10.68 -16.63
N PHE A 165 5.45 -9.59 -17.11
CA PHE A 165 4.68 -9.53 -18.34
C PHE A 165 5.55 -8.98 -19.47
N GLN A 166 5.57 -9.65 -20.62
CA GLN A 166 6.50 -9.35 -21.71
C GLN A 166 5.83 -9.24 -23.08
N THR A 167 6.42 -8.44 -23.97
CA THR A 167 6.14 -8.43 -25.41
C THR A 167 7.45 -8.71 -26.14
N ALA A 168 7.47 -9.74 -26.99
CA ALA A 168 8.68 -10.13 -27.75
C ALA A 168 9.94 -10.26 -26.85
N PHE A 169 9.80 -10.91 -25.69
CA PHE A 169 10.85 -11.10 -24.68
C PHE A 169 11.35 -9.83 -23.97
N GLY A 170 10.78 -8.65 -24.25
CA GLY A 170 11.02 -7.42 -23.49
C GLY A 170 10.01 -7.23 -22.36
N GLY A 171 10.48 -6.93 -21.15
CA GLY A 171 9.61 -6.64 -20.00
C GLY A 171 8.73 -5.41 -20.22
N ARG A 172 7.47 -5.46 -19.76
CA ARG A 172 6.50 -4.35 -19.88
C ARG A 172 5.83 -3.99 -18.57
N ALA A 173 5.52 -5.00 -17.76
CA ALA A 173 5.02 -4.82 -16.41
C ALA A 173 5.56 -5.93 -15.52
N GLU A 174 5.76 -5.64 -14.24
CA GLU A 174 6.18 -6.62 -13.26
C GLU A 174 5.50 -6.33 -11.92
N MET A 175 5.01 -7.37 -11.26
CA MET A 175 4.44 -7.27 -9.91
C MET A 175 5.01 -8.33 -8.98
N GLY A 176 5.35 -7.94 -7.75
CA GLY A 176 5.95 -8.85 -6.76
C GLY A 176 6.87 -8.13 -5.79
N THR A 177 7.73 -8.91 -5.12
CA THR A 177 8.77 -8.42 -4.21
C THR A 177 10.11 -8.44 -4.94
N SER A 178 10.44 -7.34 -5.61
CA SER A 178 11.61 -7.25 -6.52
C SER A 178 12.68 -6.36 -5.91
N GLY A 179 13.70 -6.96 -5.27
CA GLY A 179 14.82 -6.23 -4.67
C GLY A 179 14.57 -5.69 -3.25
N SER A 180 13.41 -5.99 -2.67
CA SER A 180 13.01 -5.69 -1.29
C SER A 180 11.88 -6.64 -0.87
N ASP A 181 11.49 -6.64 0.41
CA ASP A 181 10.29 -7.35 0.89
C ASP A 181 8.96 -6.60 0.63
N ASP A 182 9.02 -5.33 0.25
CA ASP A 182 7.84 -4.58 -0.20
C ASP A 182 7.21 -5.16 -1.46
N PHE A 183 5.89 -5.08 -1.56
CA PHE A 183 5.18 -5.42 -2.80
C PHE A 183 5.15 -4.21 -3.73
N ALA A 184 5.60 -4.37 -4.97
CA ALA A 184 5.64 -3.30 -5.96
C ALA A 184 4.98 -3.69 -7.28
N ILE A 185 4.47 -2.69 -7.99
CA ILE A 185 4.05 -2.76 -9.39
C ILE A 185 4.88 -1.75 -10.17
N LYS A 186 5.59 -2.22 -11.18
CA LYS A 186 6.40 -1.39 -12.08
C LYS A 186 6.08 -1.66 -13.54
N VAL A 187 6.28 -0.64 -14.37
CA VAL A 187 6.05 -0.68 -15.82
C VAL A 187 7.27 -0.18 -16.57
N SER A 188 7.43 -0.64 -17.81
CA SER A 188 8.53 -0.25 -18.69
C SER A 188 8.04 -0.16 -20.14
N ALA A 189 8.39 0.93 -20.82
CA ALA A 189 8.09 1.11 -22.24
C ALA A 189 9.08 0.34 -23.15
N ASP A 190 10.32 0.16 -22.69
CA ASP A 190 11.43 -0.39 -23.50
C ASP A 190 11.96 -1.73 -22.97
N GLY A 191 11.58 -2.14 -21.75
CA GLY A 191 12.08 -3.32 -21.07
C GLY A 191 13.41 -3.14 -20.35
N ALA A 192 13.96 -1.92 -20.34
CA ALA A 192 15.22 -1.58 -19.69
C ALA A 192 15.02 -0.54 -18.59
N ASN A 193 14.25 0.53 -18.87
CA ASN A 193 13.93 1.59 -17.93
C ASN A 193 12.60 1.29 -17.25
N TRP A 194 12.61 1.20 -15.94
CA TRP A 194 11.43 0.84 -15.14
C TRP A 194 10.95 2.02 -14.31
N ALA A 195 9.65 2.29 -14.39
CA ALA A 195 8.95 3.22 -13.51
C ALA A 195 8.13 2.41 -12.50
N GLU A 196 8.37 2.66 -11.21
CA GLU A 196 7.52 2.11 -10.16
C GLU A 196 6.23 2.91 -10.07
N ALA A 197 5.10 2.25 -10.30
CA ALA A 197 3.78 2.86 -10.27
C ALA A 197 3.17 2.83 -8.86
N LEU A 198 3.44 1.76 -8.10
CA LEU A 198 2.91 1.54 -6.77
C LEU A 198 3.88 0.69 -5.96
N ARG A 199 4.01 1.01 -4.67
CA ARG A 199 4.69 0.21 -3.67
C ARG A 199 3.87 0.12 -2.40
N ILE A 200 3.88 -1.03 -1.76
CA ILE A 200 3.27 -1.30 -0.46
C ILE A 200 4.38 -1.72 0.48
N GLU A 201 4.65 -0.88 1.48
CA GLU A 201 5.71 -1.13 2.46
C GLU A 201 5.37 -2.35 3.32
N ALA A 202 6.29 -3.31 3.41
CA ALA A 202 6.08 -4.55 4.16
C ALA A 202 5.89 -4.30 5.67
N ALA A 203 6.55 -3.28 6.22
CA ALA A 203 6.52 -2.97 7.64
C ALA A 203 5.23 -2.26 8.09
N SER A 204 4.65 -1.41 7.24
CA SER A 204 3.57 -0.49 7.63
C SER A 204 2.26 -0.70 6.85
N GLY A 205 2.31 -1.41 5.72
CA GLY A 205 1.20 -1.48 4.77
C GLY A 205 0.96 -0.17 4.00
N ARG A 206 1.83 0.83 4.14
CA ARG A 206 1.69 2.12 3.49
C ARG A 206 1.84 1.96 1.98
N VAL A 207 0.83 2.45 1.25
CA VAL A 207 0.87 2.55 -0.20
C VAL A 207 1.55 3.85 -0.61
N THR A 208 2.58 3.76 -1.43
CA THR A 208 3.21 4.91 -2.08
C THR A 208 3.06 4.80 -3.60
N ALA A 209 2.77 5.93 -4.23
CA ALA A 209 2.77 6.07 -5.68
C ALA A 209 3.90 7.04 -6.05
N PRO A 210 5.06 6.57 -6.53
CA PRO A 210 6.17 7.43 -6.93
C PRO A 210 5.86 8.29 -8.17
N VAL A 211 4.74 8.01 -8.83
CA VAL A 211 4.23 8.73 -10.00
C VAL A 211 3.40 9.95 -9.60
N SER A 212 3.51 11.03 -10.36
CA SER A 212 2.71 12.25 -10.14
C SER A 212 1.24 12.03 -10.50
N GLY A 213 0.33 12.67 -9.76
CA GLY A 213 -1.11 12.69 -10.07
C GLY A 213 -2.01 11.75 -9.24
N TRP A 214 -1.43 10.90 -8.38
CA TRP A 214 -2.22 10.14 -7.40
C TRP A 214 -2.38 10.95 -6.10
N ARG A 215 -3.62 11.12 -5.64
CA ARG A 215 -3.98 11.88 -4.45
C ARG A 215 -4.89 11.01 -3.59
N GLU A 216 -4.55 10.83 -2.32
CA GLU A 216 -5.40 10.10 -1.38
C GLU A 216 -6.68 10.90 -1.15
N GLN A 217 -7.84 10.32 -1.46
CA GLN A 217 -9.14 10.88 -1.09
C GLN A 217 -9.58 10.32 0.27
N LEU A 218 -9.89 11.21 1.20
CA LEU A 218 -10.36 10.83 2.53
C LEU A 218 -11.79 10.29 2.47
N THR A 219 -12.05 9.29 3.31
CA THR A 219 -13.39 8.72 3.54
C THR A 219 -13.89 8.95 4.97
N ALA A 220 -13.06 9.59 5.79
CA ALA A 220 -13.33 9.98 7.17
C ALA A 220 -12.39 11.12 7.59
N PRO A 221 -12.72 11.88 8.68
CA PRO A 221 -11.81 12.86 9.25
C PRO A 221 -10.44 12.27 9.58
N ARG A 222 -9.42 13.10 9.54
CA ARG A 222 -8.04 12.65 9.69
C ARG A 222 -7.28 13.49 10.70
N VAL A 223 -6.54 12.81 11.58
CA VAL A 223 -5.61 13.45 12.51
C VAL A 223 -4.17 13.14 12.10
N TYR A 224 -3.33 14.17 12.11
CA TYR A 224 -1.88 14.07 12.16
C TYR A 224 -1.38 14.62 13.50
N TYR A 225 -0.27 14.09 14.00
CA TYR A 225 0.35 14.55 15.23
C TYR A 225 1.73 15.15 14.93
N VAL A 226 2.08 16.19 15.66
CA VAL A 226 3.41 16.83 15.61
C VAL A 226 3.97 16.93 17.02
N ASP A 227 5.15 16.34 17.22
CA ASP A 227 5.87 16.35 18.49
C ASP A 227 7.33 16.75 18.22
N PRO A 228 7.75 17.97 18.57
CA PRO A 228 9.09 18.46 18.25
C PRO A 228 10.17 17.82 19.12
N LEU A 229 9.81 17.12 20.19
CA LEU A 229 10.74 16.49 21.12
C LEU A 229 10.98 15.01 20.78
N GLN A 230 9.94 14.30 20.34
CA GLN A 230 9.99 12.85 20.12
C GLN A 230 9.80 12.44 18.66
N GLY A 231 9.12 13.26 17.86
CA GLY A 231 8.73 12.92 16.49
C GLY A 231 9.88 12.84 15.49
N GLY A 232 9.56 12.39 14.28
CA GLY A 232 10.50 12.34 13.16
C GLY A 232 9.81 12.59 11.82
N ASP A 233 10.39 13.42 10.95
CA ASP A 233 9.75 13.79 9.67
C ASP A 233 9.71 12.67 8.61
N GLY A 234 10.39 11.56 8.89
CA GLY A 234 10.25 10.30 8.15
C GLY A 234 9.05 9.43 8.58
N GLN A 235 8.35 9.79 9.65
CA GLN A 235 7.21 9.03 10.18
C GLN A 235 5.93 9.25 9.35
N SER A 236 4.87 8.52 9.68
CA SER A 236 3.55 8.71 9.07
C SER A 236 2.77 9.88 9.68
N GLY A 237 3.15 10.32 10.88
CA GLY A 237 2.42 11.33 11.66
C GLY A 237 1.03 10.86 12.14
N ARG A 238 0.70 9.56 12.02
CA ARG A 238 -0.63 9.00 12.37
C ARG A 238 -0.76 8.57 13.83
N GLY A 239 0.29 8.72 14.62
CA GLY A 239 0.31 8.44 16.06
C GLY A 239 1.10 9.49 16.82
N THR A 240 1.01 9.46 18.14
CA THR A 240 1.65 10.42 19.06
C THR A 240 3.13 10.08 19.34
N GLY A 241 3.86 11.01 19.96
CA GLY A 241 5.24 10.79 20.42
C GLY A 241 6.19 10.44 19.27
N ALA A 242 6.93 9.34 19.39
CA ALA A 242 7.88 8.89 18.36
C ALA A 242 7.25 8.54 17.00
N ALA A 243 5.93 8.39 16.91
CA ALA A 243 5.20 8.17 15.66
C ALA A 243 4.68 9.46 14.99
N ALA A 244 4.84 10.60 15.67
CA ALA A 244 4.45 11.92 15.17
C ALA A 244 5.49 12.48 14.18
N PHE A 245 5.11 13.52 13.44
CA PHE A 245 6.10 14.36 12.74
C PHE A 245 6.92 15.16 13.75
N ALA A 246 8.16 15.51 13.40
CA ALA A 246 8.97 16.40 14.22
C ALA A 246 8.60 17.87 13.97
N SER A 247 8.23 18.22 12.73
CA SER A 247 7.97 19.60 12.34
C SER A 247 6.53 19.84 11.86
N LEU A 248 6.01 21.03 12.15
CA LEU A 248 4.70 21.47 11.66
C LEU A 248 4.69 21.64 10.14
N GLY A 249 5.79 22.14 9.56
CA GLY A 249 5.93 22.28 8.10
C GLY A 249 5.74 20.94 7.38
N ARG A 250 6.37 19.88 7.89
CA ARG A 250 6.19 18.52 7.37
C ARG A 250 4.74 18.04 7.43
N ALA A 251 4.02 18.33 8.53
CA ALA A 251 2.61 17.99 8.66
C ALA A 251 1.76 18.72 7.62
N MET A 252 2.01 20.02 7.42
CA MET A 252 1.29 20.81 6.41
C MET A 252 1.54 20.28 4.99
N GLU A 253 2.76 19.88 4.64
CA GLU A 253 3.06 19.25 3.35
C GLU A 253 2.23 17.98 3.08
N GLU A 254 1.92 17.20 4.13
CA GLU A 254 1.03 16.06 4.00
C GLU A 254 -0.43 16.47 3.83
N VAL A 255 -0.89 17.48 4.56
CA VAL A 255 -2.26 18.02 4.41
C VAL A 255 -2.53 18.44 2.97
N VAL A 256 -1.59 19.14 2.32
CA VAL A 256 -1.77 19.62 0.93
C VAL A 256 -1.81 18.47 -0.09
N ARG A 257 -1.33 17.27 0.26
CA ARG A 257 -1.34 16.07 -0.59
C ARG A 257 -2.64 15.28 -0.52
N LEU A 258 -3.58 15.67 0.34
CA LEU A 258 -4.87 15.00 0.46
C LEU A 258 -5.92 15.63 -0.49
N ASP A 259 -6.89 14.82 -0.88
CA ASP A 259 -8.24 15.27 -1.19
C ASP A 259 -9.10 14.98 0.06
N SER A 260 -9.41 16.03 0.80
CA SER A 260 -10.19 15.96 2.03
C SER A 260 -11.63 15.46 1.83
N ALA A 261 -12.19 15.56 0.61
CA ALA A 261 -13.59 15.21 0.33
C ALA A 261 -14.59 15.81 1.34
N GLY A 262 -14.33 17.03 1.83
CA GLY A 262 -15.13 17.72 2.83
C GLY A 262 -14.90 17.29 4.29
N HIS A 263 -14.05 16.30 4.54
CA HIS A 263 -13.68 15.88 5.90
C HIS A 263 -12.62 16.80 6.52
N ALA A 264 -12.73 17.03 7.83
CA ALA A 264 -11.73 17.81 8.56
C ALA A 264 -10.38 17.08 8.63
N VAL A 265 -9.30 17.86 8.55
CA VAL A 265 -7.93 17.40 8.75
C VAL A 265 -7.32 18.16 9.94
N THR A 266 -7.21 17.47 11.05
CA THR A 266 -6.66 18.01 12.30
C THR A 266 -5.16 17.73 12.38
N VAL A 267 -4.38 18.74 12.74
CA VAL A 267 -2.98 18.63 13.12
C VAL A 267 -2.88 18.94 14.60
N GLN A 268 -2.71 17.89 15.39
CA GLN A 268 -2.59 17.94 16.84
C GLN A 268 -1.13 18.16 17.22
N LEU A 269 -0.85 19.26 17.89
CA LEU A 269 0.44 19.60 18.47
C LEU A 269 0.54 19.00 19.87
N ALA A 270 1.68 18.41 20.18
CA ALA A 270 2.06 18.05 21.54
C ALA A 270 2.56 19.28 22.31
N ASP A 271 2.54 19.22 23.64
CA ASP A 271 3.15 20.26 24.46
C ASP A 271 4.64 20.39 24.13
N GLY A 272 5.10 21.62 23.94
CA GLY A 272 6.45 21.90 23.48
C GLY A 272 6.60 23.29 22.86
N SER A 273 7.86 23.63 22.58
CA SER A 273 8.23 24.83 21.85
C SER A 273 8.53 24.48 20.40
N TYR A 274 7.92 25.23 19.49
CA TYR A 274 8.03 25.07 18.04
C TYR A 274 8.76 26.28 17.47
N ASP A 275 10.08 26.15 17.24
CA ASP A 275 10.87 27.17 16.53
C ASP A 275 10.72 27.00 15.02
N LEU A 276 10.07 27.97 14.38
CA LEU A 276 9.75 27.95 12.94
C LEU A 276 10.74 28.79 12.11
N GLY A 277 11.71 29.44 12.74
CA GLY A 277 12.73 30.21 12.04
C GLY A 277 12.17 31.45 11.32
N ALA A 278 12.77 31.80 10.17
CA ALA A 278 12.46 33.05 9.45
C ALA A 278 11.36 32.89 8.38
N SER A 279 11.12 31.68 7.91
CA SER A 279 10.13 31.41 6.86
C SER A 279 8.84 30.90 7.49
N PRO A 280 7.67 31.48 7.16
CA PRO A 280 6.42 31.06 7.74
C PRO A 280 6.06 29.64 7.34
N VAL A 281 5.30 28.97 8.20
CA VAL A 281 4.58 27.75 7.80
C VAL A 281 3.44 28.16 6.88
N ALA A 282 3.58 27.84 5.61
CA ALA A 282 2.53 28.04 4.62
C ALA A 282 1.40 27.03 4.84
N VAL A 283 0.19 27.53 5.05
CA VAL A 283 -1.03 26.72 5.20
C VAL A 283 -1.91 26.95 3.98
N SER A 284 -2.33 25.86 3.33
CA SER A 284 -3.29 25.88 2.23
C SER A 284 -4.36 24.82 2.48
N ALA A 285 -5.58 25.07 2.02
CA ALA A 285 -6.64 24.05 2.08
C ALA A 285 -6.17 22.75 1.43
N ALA A 286 -6.51 21.63 2.07
CA ALA A 286 -6.60 20.38 1.34
C ALA A 286 -7.64 20.54 0.21
N LEU A 287 -7.34 20.01 -0.98
CA LEU A 287 -8.34 19.91 -2.03
C LEU A 287 -9.56 19.14 -1.49
N GLY A 288 -10.75 19.38 -2.03
CA GLY A 288 -11.99 18.76 -1.53
C GLY A 288 -12.74 19.55 -0.45
N GLY A 289 -12.20 20.68 0.02
CA GLY A 289 -12.96 21.69 0.80
C GLY A 289 -13.14 21.40 2.29
N GLY A 290 -12.42 20.42 2.85
CA GLY A 290 -12.39 20.15 4.28
C GLY A 290 -11.68 21.26 5.08
N LEU A 291 -12.09 21.42 6.34
CA LEU A 291 -11.45 22.33 7.30
C LEU A 291 -10.07 21.79 7.70
N VAL A 292 -9.05 22.66 7.72
CA VAL A 292 -7.78 22.36 8.38
C VAL A 292 -7.86 22.90 9.81
N GLU A 293 -7.58 22.05 10.79
CA GLU A 293 -7.56 22.44 12.21
C GLU A 293 -6.14 22.29 12.73
N LEU A 294 -5.57 23.34 13.29
CA LEU A 294 -4.32 23.27 14.05
C LEU A 294 -4.66 23.42 15.52
N VAL A 295 -4.41 22.36 16.28
CA VAL A 295 -4.88 22.23 17.67
C VAL A 295 -3.68 21.94 18.56
N GLY A 296 -3.43 22.80 19.54
CA GLY A 296 -2.49 22.56 20.62
C GLY A 296 -3.20 22.07 21.88
N ASN A 297 -2.86 22.69 23.01
CA ASN A 297 -3.43 22.42 24.32
C ASN A 297 -4.47 23.50 24.67
N THR A 298 -5.75 23.20 24.53
CA THR A 298 -6.84 24.14 24.80
C THR A 298 -7.06 24.43 26.29
N GLY A 299 -6.54 23.57 27.17
CA GLY A 299 -6.57 23.79 28.61
C GLY A 299 -5.43 24.67 29.13
N ASP A 300 -4.30 24.68 28.41
CA ASP A 300 -3.11 25.47 28.70
C ASP A 300 -2.41 25.87 27.39
N PRO A 301 -2.86 26.95 26.72
CA PRO A 301 -2.28 27.37 25.44
C PRO A 301 -0.77 27.67 25.51
N ASP A 302 -0.25 28.04 26.68
CA ASP A 302 1.18 28.33 26.87
C ASP A 302 2.05 27.07 26.83
N ALA A 303 1.46 25.89 27.06
CA ALA A 303 2.15 24.61 26.93
C ALA A 303 2.54 24.29 25.47
N VAL A 304 1.88 24.94 24.49
CA VAL A 304 2.19 24.83 23.06
C VAL A 304 2.60 26.21 22.54
N THR A 305 3.90 26.50 22.53
CA THR A 305 4.42 27.82 22.14
C THR A 305 5.07 27.77 20.76
N MET A 306 4.54 28.54 19.81
CA MET A 306 5.08 28.71 18.46
C MET A 306 5.85 30.02 18.36
N THR A 307 7.13 29.94 18.01
CA THR A 307 8.02 31.11 17.87
C THR A 307 8.61 31.18 16.48
N ALA A 308 8.72 32.40 15.94
CA ALA A 308 9.42 32.65 14.69
C ALA A 308 10.22 33.97 14.74
N THR A 309 11.24 34.09 13.88
CA THR A 309 11.90 35.37 13.60
C THR A 309 11.17 36.15 12.49
N GLY A 310 10.46 35.44 11.60
CA GLY A 310 9.48 36.02 10.67
C GLY A 310 8.04 35.77 11.12
N SER A 311 7.10 35.70 10.18
CA SER A 311 5.73 35.24 10.48
C SER A 311 5.71 33.77 10.91
N VAL A 312 4.79 33.42 11.82
CA VAL A 312 4.58 32.03 12.27
C VAL A 312 3.76 31.26 11.23
N ILE A 313 2.62 31.83 10.82
CA ILE A 313 1.70 31.22 9.83
C ILE A 313 1.46 32.19 8.68
N GLU A 314 1.55 31.68 7.46
CA GLU A 314 1.01 32.34 6.27
C GLU A 314 -0.11 31.47 5.70
N LEU A 315 -1.35 31.92 5.87
CA LEU A 315 -2.53 31.23 5.38
C LEU A 315 -2.79 31.68 3.93
N VAL A 316 -2.44 30.81 2.99
CA VAL A 316 -2.43 31.09 1.56
C VAL A 316 -3.81 30.91 0.93
N SER A 317 -4.56 29.88 1.33
CA SER A 317 -5.91 29.61 0.81
C SER A 317 -6.69 28.69 1.74
N GLY A 318 -8.01 28.69 1.62
CA GLY A 318 -8.88 27.76 2.36
C GLY A 318 -9.21 28.21 3.77
N ARG A 319 -9.79 27.31 4.57
CA ARG A 319 -10.21 27.60 5.95
C ARG A 319 -9.27 26.93 6.93
N LEU A 320 -8.74 27.72 7.87
CA LEU A 320 -7.92 27.26 9.00
C LEU A 320 -8.63 27.62 10.32
N SER A 321 -8.80 26.63 11.19
CA SER A 321 -9.12 26.83 12.60
C SER A 321 -7.88 26.65 13.45
N LEU A 322 -7.59 27.60 14.31
CA LEU A 322 -6.39 27.66 15.13
C LEU A 322 -6.76 27.69 16.61
N ARG A 323 -6.32 26.70 17.40
CA ARG A 323 -6.76 26.54 18.79
C ARG A 323 -5.72 26.07 19.79
N GLY A 324 -5.72 26.65 21.00
CA GLY A 324 -4.98 26.12 22.15
C GLY A 324 -3.47 26.27 22.04
N MET A 325 -2.98 27.42 21.60
CA MET A 325 -1.54 27.66 21.49
C MET A 325 -1.16 29.11 21.71
N ARG A 326 0.09 29.32 22.11
CA ARG A 326 0.74 30.62 22.16
C ARG A 326 1.53 30.88 20.89
N ILE A 327 1.42 32.09 20.34
CA ILE A 327 2.10 32.50 19.11
C ILE A 327 2.86 33.81 19.35
N GLU A 328 4.16 33.81 19.05
CA GLU A 328 5.06 34.95 19.24
C GLU A 328 6.04 35.10 18.07
N THR A 329 6.40 36.34 17.74
CA THR A 329 7.49 36.65 16.81
C THR A 329 8.51 37.60 17.43
N SER A 330 9.77 37.45 17.02
CA SER A 330 10.87 38.33 17.46
C SER A 330 11.26 39.39 16.42
N GLY A 331 10.73 39.29 15.20
CA GLY A 331 10.93 40.24 14.12
C GLY A 331 9.79 41.25 13.95
N ALA A 332 9.86 42.03 12.88
CA ALA A 332 8.85 43.05 12.54
C ALA A 332 7.65 42.48 11.76
N ASP A 333 7.70 41.21 11.37
CA ASP A 333 6.62 40.55 10.65
C ASP A 333 5.44 40.18 11.57
N PRO A 334 4.22 40.10 11.02
CA PRO A 334 3.05 39.69 11.79
C PRO A 334 3.14 38.22 12.18
N ALA A 335 2.58 37.84 13.33
CA ALA A 335 2.48 36.45 13.77
C ALA A 335 1.70 35.60 12.76
N ILE A 336 0.56 36.08 12.28
CA ILE A 336 -0.24 35.40 11.26
C ILE A 336 -0.55 36.36 10.12
N ARG A 337 -0.24 35.92 8.89
CA ARG A 337 -0.66 36.59 7.65
C ARG A 337 -1.75 35.77 6.96
N VAL A 338 -2.83 36.42 6.54
CA VAL A 338 -3.96 35.80 5.84
C VAL A 338 -4.10 36.44 4.45
N LEU A 339 -3.94 35.63 3.41
CA LEU A 339 -3.94 36.06 2.01
C LEU A 339 -5.35 36.02 1.38
N PRO A 340 -5.53 36.50 0.13
CA PRO A 340 -6.80 36.36 -0.57
C PRO A 340 -7.23 34.89 -0.66
N GLU A 341 -8.53 34.62 -0.65
CA GLU A 341 -9.13 33.26 -0.67
C GLU A 341 -8.94 32.42 0.61
N ALA A 342 -8.35 33.01 1.65
CA ALA A 342 -8.21 32.39 2.96
C ALA A 342 -9.24 32.88 3.98
N VAL A 343 -9.66 31.97 4.86
CA VAL A 343 -10.53 32.22 6.02
C VAL A 343 -9.85 31.70 7.28
N LEU A 344 -9.60 32.59 8.24
CA LEU A 344 -9.03 32.23 9.52
C LEU A 344 -10.11 32.25 10.62
N GLU A 345 -10.06 31.23 11.48
CA GLU A 345 -10.79 31.11 12.73
C GLU A 345 -9.77 30.96 13.87
N VAL A 346 -9.86 31.83 14.89
CA VAL A 346 -9.01 31.82 16.09
C VAL A 346 -9.87 31.58 17.32
N ASP A 347 -9.50 30.59 18.15
CA ASP A 347 -10.17 30.28 19.43
C ASP A 347 -9.14 29.79 20.44
N GLU A 348 -9.17 30.23 21.70
CA GLU A 348 -8.24 29.79 22.76
C GLU A 348 -6.75 29.96 22.38
N VAL A 349 -6.42 31.02 21.61
CA VAL A 349 -5.04 31.38 21.25
C VAL A 349 -4.52 32.47 22.18
N VAL A 350 -3.22 32.43 22.47
CA VAL A 350 -2.52 33.50 23.18
C VAL A 350 -1.55 34.19 22.23
N PHE A 351 -1.80 35.45 21.90
CA PHE A 351 -0.86 36.27 21.15
C PHE A 351 0.14 36.89 22.11
N GLY A 352 1.39 36.45 22.07
CA GLY A 352 2.48 37.12 22.77
C GLY A 352 3.15 38.17 21.89
N ALA A 353 4.38 38.57 22.23
CA ALA A 353 5.06 39.67 21.54
C ALA A 353 5.22 39.38 20.04
N ALA A 354 4.96 40.37 19.19
CA ALA A 354 5.08 40.22 17.74
C ALA A 354 5.31 41.56 17.01
N GLY A 355 5.81 41.52 15.78
CA GLY A 355 5.80 42.70 14.91
C GLY A 355 4.38 43.23 14.62
N GLY A 356 3.42 42.30 14.53
CA GLY A 356 1.97 42.51 14.49
C GLY A 356 1.28 41.20 14.85
N HIS A 357 0.06 41.18 15.38
CA HIS A 357 -0.58 39.88 15.68
C HIS A 357 -1.21 39.25 14.42
N LEU A 358 -2.19 39.94 13.82
CA LEU A 358 -2.94 39.47 12.67
C LEU A 358 -2.84 40.47 11.51
N ASP A 359 -2.40 40.02 10.36
CA ASP A 359 -2.30 40.81 9.13
C ASP A 359 -3.14 40.17 8.01
N ILE A 360 -4.28 40.78 7.71
CA ILE A 360 -5.27 40.26 6.77
C ILE A 360 -5.19 41.08 5.47
N VAL A 361 -4.81 40.42 4.39
CA VAL A 361 -4.57 41.03 3.07
C VAL A 361 -5.54 40.41 2.07
N GLY A 362 -6.69 41.05 1.85
CA GLY A 362 -7.77 40.53 0.99
C GLY A 362 -8.46 39.25 1.47
N GLY A 363 -7.98 38.65 2.57
CA GLY A 363 -8.57 37.47 3.21
C GLY A 363 -9.69 37.83 4.19
N ARG A 364 -10.13 36.82 4.94
CA ARG A 364 -11.24 36.95 5.89
C ARG A 364 -10.89 36.32 7.24
N VAL A 365 -11.30 37.00 8.31
CA VAL A 365 -11.36 36.43 9.65
C VAL A 365 -12.83 36.28 10.02
N GLU A 366 -13.22 35.09 10.44
CA GLU A 366 -14.55 34.81 10.97
C GLU A 366 -14.47 34.61 12.49
N GLY A 367 -15.50 35.06 13.20
CA GLY A 367 -15.54 34.95 14.65
C GLY A 367 -15.46 33.49 15.10
N ALA A 368 -14.31 33.11 15.65
CA ALA A 368 -14.13 31.90 16.47
C ALA A 368 -13.81 32.32 17.92
N GLY A 369 -13.79 31.40 18.89
CA GLY A 369 -14.00 31.72 20.30
C GLY A 369 -12.99 32.65 21.01
N SER A 370 -12.94 32.58 22.34
CA SER A 370 -12.28 33.62 23.14
C SER A 370 -10.76 33.46 23.08
N TYR A 371 -10.02 34.57 23.03
CA TYR A 371 -8.55 34.53 22.95
C TYR A 371 -7.90 35.62 23.81
N VAL A 372 -6.59 35.51 24.02
CA VAL A 372 -5.79 36.41 24.86
C VAL A 372 -4.76 37.15 24.01
N ILE A 373 -4.53 38.40 24.35
CA ILE A 373 -3.40 39.21 23.89
C ILE A 373 -2.56 39.52 25.12
N ASP A 374 -1.34 38.98 25.15
CA ASP A 374 -0.44 39.01 26.30
C ASP A 374 0.88 39.75 26.01
N GLY A 375 1.16 40.06 24.75
CA GLY A 375 2.38 40.76 24.34
C GLY A 375 2.16 42.00 23.50
N ASP A 376 3.21 42.82 23.45
CA ASP A 376 3.25 44.05 22.66
C ASP A 376 3.34 43.75 21.16
N ALA A 377 2.75 44.64 20.35
CA ALA A 377 2.88 44.57 18.90
C ALA A 377 2.74 45.94 18.23
N ALA A 378 3.09 46.08 16.95
CA ALA A 378 2.75 47.32 16.24
C ALA A 378 1.23 47.48 16.12
N TYR A 379 0.52 46.37 15.91
CA TYR A 379 -0.94 46.30 15.82
C TYR A 379 -1.41 44.90 16.21
N HIS A 380 -2.64 44.79 16.73
CA HIS A 380 -3.27 43.49 16.89
C HIS A 380 -3.92 43.02 15.58
N LEU A 381 -4.63 43.91 14.88
CA LEU A 381 -5.29 43.54 13.63
C LEU A 381 -5.02 44.59 12.55
N ARG A 382 -4.47 44.15 11.42
CA ARG A 382 -4.36 44.94 10.19
C ARG A 382 -5.26 44.35 9.11
N LEU A 383 -6.10 45.18 8.50
CA LEU A 383 -6.91 44.80 7.35
C LEU A 383 -6.58 45.71 6.16
N SER A 384 -6.22 45.09 5.05
CA SER A 384 -5.92 45.79 3.80
C SER A 384 -6.50 45.05 2.59
N GLN A 385 -6.55 45.73 1.44
CA GLN A 385 -6.96 45.18 0.15
C GLN A 385 -8.33 44.49 0.16
N GLY A 386 -9.33 45.12 0.80
CA GLY A 386 -10.68 44.55 0.92
C GLY A 386 -10.82 43.41 1.93
N ALA A 387 -9.82 43.20 2.79
CA ALA A 387 -9.89 42.24 3.88
C ALA A 387 -11.09 42.47 4.80
N VAL A 388 -11.64 41.38 5.34
CA VAL A 388 -12.86 41.41 6.15
C VAL A 388 -12.64 40.73 7.49
N LEU A 389 -12.84 41.47 8.58
CA LEU A 389 -13.24 40.87 9.86
C LEU A 389 -14.76 40.81 9.86
N ALA A 390 -15.28 39.59 9.76
CA ALA A 390 -16.71 39.36 9.80
C ALA A 390 -17.25 39.53 11.22
N ARG A 391 -18.50 39.98 11.33
CA ARG A 391 -19.18 40.10 12.62
C ARG A 391 -19.11 38.80 13.42
N GLY A 392 -18.63 38.88 14.65
CA GLY A 392 -18.57 37.77 15.60
C GLY A 392 -18.95 38.18 17.01
N MET A 393 -19.09 37.20 17.91
CA MET A 393 -19.14 37.41 19.35
C MET A 393 -17.88 36.79 19.95
N GLN A 394 -16.83 37.59 20.10
CA GLN A 394 -15.55 37.18 20.67
C GLN A 394 -15.29 37.92 21.98
N THR A 395 -14.73 37.22 22.97
CA THR A 395 -14.17 37.85 24.15
C THR A 395 -12.65 37.86 24.01
N VAL A 396 -12.07 39.06 24.06
CA VAL A 396 -10.63 39.30 23.94
C VAL A 396 -10.10 39.78 25.27
N THR A 397 -9.19 39.02 25.87
CA THR A 397 -8.54 39.38 27.13
C THR A 397 -7.20 40.04 26.86
N LEU A 398 -6.98 41.24 27.38
CA LEU A 398 -5.72 41.97 27.34
C LEU A 398 -4.96 41.69 28.65
N ALA A 399 -3.99 40.80 28.59
CA ALA A 399 -3.11 40.48 29.69
C ALA A 399 -1.86 41.38 29.65
N ASN A 400 -1.32 41.71 30.83
CA ASN A 400 -0.08 42.48 30.97
C ASN A 400 -0.03 43.89 30.35
N THR A 401 -1.18 44.45 29.95
CA THR A 401 -1.30 45.78 29.33
C THR A 401 -0.44 45.91 28.06
N PRO A 402 -0.82 45.21 26.98
CA PRO A 402 -0.04 45.22 25.76
C PRO A 402 -0.02 46.62 25.14
N ASP A 403 1.14 47.01 24.60
CA ASP A 403 1.30 48.24 23.83
C ASP A 403 1.11 48.01 22.33
N PHE A 404 0.35 48.90 21.69
CA PHE A 404 0.16 48.92 20.25
C PHE A 404 0.83 50.14 19.61
N ALA A 405 2.09 49.98 19.21
CA ALA A 405 2.94 51.09 18.77
C ALA A 405 2.41 51.86 17.53
N THR A 406 1.60 51.22 16.68
CA THR A 406 0.89 51.87 15.57
C THR A 406 -0.57 52.14 15.95
N ALA A 407 -1.35 51.08 16.14
CA ALA A 407 -2.72 51.10 16.65
C ALA A 407 -3.21 49.68 16.94
N PHE A 408 -4.16 49.50 17.86
CA PHE A 408 -4.80 48.19 18.10
C PHE A 408 -5.39 47.61 16.79
N VAL A 409 -6.12 48.44 16.03
CA VAL A 409 -6.61 48.10 14.68
C VAL A 409 -6.09 49.09 13.65
N THR A 410 -5.55 48.59 12.55
CA THR A 410 -5.26 49.36 11.34
C THR A 410 -6.15 48.85 10.20
N CYS A 411 -6.90 49.73 9.56
CA CYS A 411 -7.85 49.34 8.52
C CYS A 411 -7.71 50.28 7.32
N GLU A 412 -7.30 49.75 6.19
CA GLU A 412 -6.96 50.53 4.99
C GLU A 412 -7.39 49.81 3.71
N MET A 413 -7.22 50.49 2.57
CA MET A 413 -7.46 49.96 1.23
C MET A 413 -8.80 49.19 1.12
N ALA A 414 -9.90 49.85 1.50
CA ALA A 414 -11.25 49.29 1.52
C ALA A 414 -11.47 48.07 2.44
N GLY A 415 -10.59 47.84 3.42
CA GLY A 415 -10.81 46.85 4.48
C GLY A 415 -12.06 47.14 5.30
N GLN A 416 -12.64 46.09 5.88
CA GLN A 416 -13.87 46.16 6.68
C GLN A 416 -13.69 45.38 7.97
N ALA A 417 -13.85 46.04 9.11
CA ALA A 417 -13.86 45.39 10.41
C ALA A 417 -15.16 45.63 11.15
N ASP A 418 -15.86 44.55 11.53
CA ASP A 418 -17.06 44.62 12.36
C ASP A 418 -16.81 44.02 13.74
N PHE A 419 -16.60 44.89 14.72
CA PHE A 419 -16.44 44.55 16.14
C PHE A 419 -17.78 44.51 16.90
N SER A 420 -18.92 44.61 16.21
CA SER A 420 -20.22 44.64 16.86
C SER A 420 -20.51 43.35 17.63
N GLY A 421 -20.46 43.43 18.96
CA GLY A 421 -20.64 42.29 19.86
C GLY A 421 -19.34 41.72 20.45
N HIS A 422 -18.18 42.28 20.10
CA HIS A 422 -16.90 41.93 20.73
C HIS A 422 -16.82 42.53 22.14
N GLY A 423 -16.30 41.75 23.09
CA GLY A 423 -15.99 42.18 24.45
C GLY A 423 -14.48 42.24 24.67
N PHE A 424 -14.01 43.32 25.31
CA PHE A 424 -12.61 43.48 25.71
C PHE A 424 -12.51 43.54 27.23
N THR A 425 -11.60 42.75 27.81
CA THR A 425 -11.28 42.77 29.24
C THR A 425 -9.81 43.13 29.44
N GLY A 426 -9.50 43.91 30.47
CA GLY A 426 -8.15 44.45 30.68
C GLY A 426 -7.93 45.82 30.02
N THR A 427 -6.67 46.23 29.95
CA THR A 427 -6.24 47.54 29.44
C THR A 427 -5.13 47.37 28.42
N ALA A 428 -4.93 48.33 27.54
CA ALA A 428 -3.82 48.39 26.57
C ALA A 428 -3.39 49.84 26.37
N THR A 429 -2.13 50.05 25.98
CA THR A 429 -1.61 51.36 25.57
C THR A 429 -1.49 51.47 24.06
N GLY A 430 -1.36 52.70 23.56
CA GLY A 430 -1.28 52.99 22.14
C GLY A 430 -2.60 53.44 21.53
N LYS A 431 -2.58 53.68 20.22
CA LYS A 431 -3.73 54.21 19.47
C LYS A 431 -4.82 53.15 19.33
N ARG A 432 -6.10 53.50 19.54
CA ARG A 432 -7.21 52.54 19.41
C ARG A 432 -7.45 52.03 17.99
N PHE A 433 -7.36 52.92 17.02
CA PHE A 433 -7.56 52.57 15.62
C PHE A 433 -6.88 53.58 14.69
N ASP A 434 -6.50 53.13 13.50
CA ASP A 434 -6.13 53.97 12.38
C ASP A 434 -6.88 53.52 11.12
N VAL A 435 -7.78 54.36 10.61
CA VAL A 435 -8.66 54.00 9.49
C VAL A 435 -8.44 54.93 8.32
N SER A 436 -8.11 54.38 7.16
CA SER A 436 -7.79 55.15 5.96
C SER A 436 -8.35 54.55 4.68
N SER A 437 -8.19 55.28 3.57
CA SER A 437 -8.33 54.73 2.22
C SER A 437 -9.66 54.00 1.97
N ASN A 438 -10.76 54.68 2.35
CA ASN A 438 -12.14 54.19 2.27
C ASN A 438 -12.44 52.88 3.04
N ALA A 439 -11.62 52.54 4.02
CA ALA A 439 -11.89 51.43 4.92
C ALA A 439 -12.94 51.81 5.99
N VAL A 440 -13.56 50.79 6.59
CA VAL A 440 -14.62 50.97 7.60
C VAL A 440 -14.34 50.08 8.81
N VAL A 441 -14.37 50.69 9.99
CA VAL A 441 -14.40 49.98 11.28
C VAL A 441 -15.73 50.28 11.96
N GLN A 442 -16.57 49.26 12.08
CA GLN A 442 -17.83 49.30 12.84
C GLN A 442 -17.55 48.80 14.26
N SER A 443 -17.61 49.70 15.23
CA SER A 443 -17.38 49.36 16.64
C SER A 443 -18.59 48.74 17.33
N GLY A 444 -19.80 49.04 16.83
CA GLY A 444 -21.05 48.62 17.46
C GLY A 444 -21.26 49.22 18.86
N GLY A 445 -20.58 50.33 19.18
CA GLY A 445 -20.59 50.96 20.49
C GLY A 445 -19.51 50.45 21.45
N THR A 446 -18.69 49.47 21.03
CA THR A 446 -17.56 48.98 21.83
C THR A 446 -16.38 49.96 21.74
N VAL A 447 -15.74 50.25 22.87
CA VAL A 447 -14.47 51.00 22.87
C VAL A 447 -13.34 50.03 22.58
N LEU A 448 -12.66 50.22 21.45
CA LEU A 448 -11.48 49.42 21.13
C LEU A 448 -10.33 49.68 22.11
N PRO A 449 -9.50 48.66 22.42
CA PRO A 449 -8.32 48.76 23.28
C PRO A 449 -7.35 49.90 22.90
N GLY A 450 -6.74 50.55 23.89
CA GLY A 450 -5.77 51.64 23.72
C GLY A 450 -6.11 52.90 24.55
N ASP A 451 -5.08 53.63 24.96
CA ASP A 451 -5.17 54.87 25.75
C ASP A 451 -5.05 56.15 24.90
N ILE A 452 -4.62 56.03 23.65
CA ILE A 452 -4.55 57.14 22.68
C ILE A 452 -5.78 57.09 21.74
N ALA A 453 -6.39 58.25 21.49
CA ALA A 453 -7.54 58.38 20.59
C ALA A 453 -7.20 57.93 19.15
N GLY A 454 -8.13 57.24 18.50
CA GLY A 454 -7.96 56.76 17.12
C GLY A 454 -8.00 57.87 16.07
N THR A 455 -7.51 57.56 14.87
CA THR A 455 -7.47 58.47 13.72
C THR A 455 -8.25 57.94 12.54
N THR A 456 -8.92 58.84 11.82
CA THR A 456 -9.56 58.57 10.53
C THR A 456 -9.06 59.58 9.50
N HIS A 457 -8.68 59.13 8.31
CA HIS A 457 -8.29 60.02 7.22
C HIS A 457 -8.57 59.39 5.84
N SER A 458 -8.41 60.16 4.76
CA SER A 458 -8.54 59.63 3.38
C SER A 458 -9.82 58.82 3.12
N GLY A 459 -10.96 59.26 3.67
CA GLY A 459 -12.26 58.59 3.51
C GLY A 459 -12.51 57.40 4.45
N GLY A 460 -11.58 57.08 5.37
CA GLY A 460 -11.79 56.07 6.40
C GLY A 460 -12.89 56.45 7.38
N LEU A 461 -13.69 55.47 7.79
CA LEU A 461 -14.83 55.65 8.70
C LEU A 461 -14.69 54.77 9.94
N TYR A 462 -14.88 55.36 11.13
CA TYR A 462 -15.07 54.66 12.38
C TYR A 462 -16.49 54.94 12.88
N LEU A 463 -17.29 53.88 13.04
CA LEU A 463 -18.74 53.95 13.26
C LEU A 463 -19.17 53.34 14.60
#